data_AF-A0ABD5NED4-F1
#
_entry.id   AF-A0ABD5NED4-F1
#
_cell.length_a   1.000
_cell.length_b   1.000
_cell.length_c   1.000
_cell.angle_alpha   90.00
_cell.angle_beta   90.00
_cell.angle_gamma   90.00
#
_symmetry.space_group_name_H-M   'P 1'
#
loop_
_entity.id
_entity.type
_entity.pdbx_description
1 polymer ?
#
loop_
_entity_poly.entity_id
_entity_poly.type
_entity_poly.pdbx_seq_one_letter_code
_entity_poly.pdbx_strand_id
1 'polypeptide(L)'
;MNRRRFLAASGVALSTAAAGCLSSPGSAGDDAPACPQSVPRFERADYDGDVRVVCDAASDDAPTDESALAPTPRTTAFGGDAVTFEFANRRDEHYNIDPHAWTMQKRVDGEWRLAVPTRSSMGESSSLAPGTTYTWALSFPSQGSSEDLPLDAVSGDSTATIRGLTPGMYAFHVWGSYGDAGGHPAGNEPIVAYAAQFSLEDA
;
A
#
# COMPACT_ATOMS: atom_id res chain seq x y z
N MET A 1 46.21 48.45 -20.06
CA MET A 1 46.99 49.37 -19.21
C MET A 1 46.32 49.48 -17.85
N ASN A 2 47.14 49.56 -16.80
CA ASN A 2 46.86 49.87 -15.39
C ASN A 2 46.24 48.82 -14.45
N ARG A 3 47.19 48.22 -13.72
CA ARG A 3 47.15 47.48 -12.47
C ARG A 3 46.68 48.37 -11.31
N ARG A 4 46.09 47.75 -10.28
CA ARG A 4 46.50 47.93 -8.86
C ARG A 4 45.93 46.81 -7.99
N ARG A 5 46.85 46.08 -7.36
CA ARG A 5 46.65 45.13 -6.25
C ARG A 5 46.71 45.92 -4.94
N PHE A 6 45.91 45.57 -3.95
CA PHE A 6 46.20 45.82 -2.55
C PHE A 6 45.85 44.56 -1.74
N LEU A 7 46.87 44.06 -1.03
CA LEU A 7 46.77 43.05 0.02
C LEU A 7 46.57 43.79 1.35
N ALA A 8 45.69 43.29 2.22
CA ALA A 8 45.78 43.52 3.65
C ALA A 8 45.26 42.26 4.37
N ALA A 9 46.11 41.75 5.26
CA ALA A 9 45.93 40.56 6.05
C ALA A 9 45.38 40.88 7.44
N SER A 10 45.00 39.80 8.14
CA SER A 10 44.94 39.62 9.60
C SER A 10 43.61 39.90 10.30
N GLY A 11 43.15 38.90 11.06
CA GLY A 11 42.31 39.13 12.24
C GLY A 11 41.27 38.04 12.52
N VAL A 12 41.63 37.08 13.38
CA VAL A 12 40.73 36.08 13.97
C VAL A 12 39.73 36.77 14.91
N ALA A 13 38.45 36.39 14.83
CA ALA A 13 37.52 36.52 15.95
C ALA A 13 36.60 35.29 15.98
N LEU A 14 36.79 34.45 17.00
CA LEU A 14 35.83 33.45 17.45
C LEU A 14 34.58 34.15 17.96
N SER A 15 33.41 33.74 17.49
CA SER A 15 32.13 34.07 18.12
C SER A 15 31.19 32.89 17.94
N THR A 16 31.12 32.07 18.99
CA THR A 16 30.05 31.11 19.24
C THR A 16 28.73 31.87 19.40
N ALA A 17 27.81 31.70 18.45
CA ALA A 17 26.41 32.03 18.62
C ALA A 17 25.60 30.74 18.47
N ALA A 18 25.09 30.24 19.60
CA ALA A 18 24.02 29.27 19.64
C ALA A 18 22.73 29.97 19.19
N ALA A 19 22.09 29.45 18.14
CA ALA A 19 20.70 29.78 17.83
C ALA A 19 20.08 28.67 16.97
N GLY A 20 19.23 27.88 17.61
CA GLY A 20 18.03 27.28 17.02
C GLY A 20 18.24 26.30 15.88
N CYS A 21 18.36 25.01 16.23
CA CYS A 21 17.87 23.95 15.37
C CYS A 21 16.44 24.29 14.94
N LEU A 22 16.20 24.44 13.63
CA LEU A 22 14.85 24.29 13.11
C LEU A 22 14.45 22.84 13.37
N SER A 23 13.73 22.62 14.45
CA SER A 23 12.94 21.42 14.68
C SER A 23 11.79 21.44 13.68
N SER A 24 11.95 20.71 12.57
CA SER A 24 10.79 20.28 11.77
C SER A 24 9.89 19.40 12.66
N PRO A 25 8.60 19.72 12.80
CA PRO A 25 7.67 18.84 13.48
C PRO A 25 7.24 17.74 12.49
N GLY A 26 7.36 16.48 12.91
CA GLY A 26 6.79 15.35 12.17
C GLY A 26 7.64 14.08 12.17
N SER A 27 8.22 13.70 13.30
CA SER A 27 8.71 12.33 13.50
C SER A 27 7.51 11.38 13.61
N ALA A 28 7.12 10.79 12.49
CA ALA A 28 6.58 9.43 12.51
C ALA A 28 7.79 8.49 12.70
N GLY A 29 7.74 7.61 13.68
CA GLY A 29 8.89 6.79 14.09
C GLY A 29 9.51 5.97 12.94
N ASP A 30 10.84 6.06 12.83
CA ASP A 30 11.69 5.46 11.78
C ASP A 30 11.71 3.90 11.72
N ASP A 31 10.93 3.20 12.55
CA ASP A 31 10.94 1.73 12.62
C ASP A 31 9.76 1.05 11.91
N ALA A 32 8.82 1.82 11.35
CA ALA A 32 7.73 1.25 10.57
C ALA A 32 8.23 0.80 9.18
N PRO A 33 7.92 -0.43 8.74
CA PRO A 33 8.17 -0.92 7.39
C PRO A 33 7.71 0.07 6.31
N ALA A 34 8.63 0.46 5.43
CA ALA A 34 8.30 1.26 4.26
C ALA A 34 7.26 0.52 3.40
N CYS A 35 6.19 1.23 3.04
CA CYS A 35 5.09 0.68 2.25
C CYS A 35 5.54 0.29 0.83
N PRO A 36 4.94 -0.75 0.22
CA PRO A 36 5.19 -1.06 -1.18
C PRO A 36 4.87 0.14 -2.08
N GLN A 37 5.88 0.64 -2.78
CA GLN A 37 5.75 1.77 -3.71
C GLN A 37 5.31 1.34 -5.11
N SER A 38 5.28 0.03 -5.36
CA SER A 38 4.88 -0.54 -6.64
C SER A 38 3.76 -1.55 -6.44
N VAL A 39 2.67 -1.37 -7.17
CA VAL A 39 1.78 -2.48 -7.48
C VAL A 39 2.42 -3.32 -8.59
N PRO A 40 2.30 -4.66 -8.57
CA PRO A 40 2.69 -5.49 -9.71
C PRO A 40 1.98 -4.93 -10.94
N ARG A 41 2.74 -4.56 -11.98
CA ARG A 41 2.19 -3.92 -13.18
C ARG A 41 1.12 -4.80 -13.80
N PHE A 42 -0.02 -4.19 -14.12
CA PHE A 42 -1.02 -4.82 -14.99
C PHE A 42 -0.39 -5.07 -16.35
N GLU A 43 -0.36 -6.32 -16.79
CA GLU A 43 -0.24 -6.67 -18.21
C GLU A 43 -1.59 -6.43 -18.94
N ARG A 44 -2.33 -5.38 -18.60
CA ARG A 44 -3.30 -4.79 -19.54
C ARG A 44 -2.55 -3.66 -20.23
N ALA A 45 -2.05 -3.97 -21.42
CA ALA A 45 -1.07 -3.21 -22.21
C ALA A 45 -1.49 -1.78 -22.62
N ASP A 46 -2.60 -1.24 -22.11
CA ASP A 46 -3.20 0.01 -22.60
C ASP A 46 -3.30 1.11 -21.52
N TYR A 47 -2.76 0.89 -20.32
CA TYR A 47 -2.73 1.91 -19.27
C TYR A 47 -1.36 2.59 -19.20
N ASP A 48 -1.25 3.77 -19.80
CA ASP A 48 -0.07 4.66 -19.72
C ASP A 48 -0.17 5.67 -18.56
N GLY A 49 -1.20 5.57 -17.70
CA GLY A 49 -1.42 6.47 -16.57
C GLY A 49 -0.50 6.23 -15.37
N ASP A 50 -0.22 7.28 -14.61
CA ASP A 50 0.51 7.19 -13.35
C ASP A 50 -0.29 6.39 -12.31
N VAL A 51 0.38 5.47 -11.61
CA VAL A 51 -0.21 4.74 -10.48
C VAL A 51 0.24 5.38 -9.17
N ARG A 52 -0.72 5.82 -8.36
CA ARG A 52 -0.48 6.32 -7.00
C ARG A 52 -0.85 5.25 -5.97
N VAL A 53 0.09 4.91 -5.08
CA VAL A 53 -0.18 3.98 -3.97
C VAL A 53 -0.45 4.77 -2.69
N VAL A 54 -1.56 4.46 -2.01
CA VAL A 54 -1.93 4.97 -0.68
C VAL A 54 -1.80 3.83 0.33
N CYS A 55 -1.11 4.10 1.43
CA CYS A 55 -0.76 3.08 2.40
C CYS A 55 -1.56 3.28 3.69
N ASP A 56 -2.13 2.18 4.21
CA ASP A 56 -2.66 2.06 5.58
C ASP A 56 -3.24 3.37 6.15
N ALA A 57 -4.25 3.96 5.50
CA ALA A 57 -4.92 5.18 5.96
C ALA A 57 -5.79 4.97 7.23
N ALA A 58 -5.43 3.95 8.02
CA ALA A 58 -5.86 3.71 9.38
C ALA A 58 -4.83 4.19 10.43
N SER A 59 -3.78 4.92 10.03
CA SER A 59 -3.12 5.83 10.97
C SER A 59 -4.10 6.96 11.31
N ASP A 60 -4.23 7.31 12.59
CA ASP A 60 -5.04 8.44 13.08
C ASP A 60 -4.68 9.80 12.42
N ASP A 61 -3.60 9.82 11.63
CA ASP A 61 -3.09 10.97 10.87
C ASP A 61 -3.54 11.01 9.39
N ALA A 62 -4.30 10.03 8.90
CA ALA A 62 -4.78 10.06 7.51
C ALA A 62 -5.87 11.13 7.33
N PRO A 63 -5.87 11.88 6.21
CA PRO A 63 -6.97 12.80 5.90
C PRO A 63 -8.30 12.05 5.92
N THR A 64 -9.28 12.54 6.68
CA THR A 64 -10.57 11.86 6.85
C THR A 64 -11.41 11.82 5.57
N ASP A 65 -11.06 12.65 4.60
CA ASP A 65 -11.65 12.76 3.26
C ASP A 65 -10.97 11.83 2.23
N GLU A 66 -9.88 11.14 2.59
CA GLU A 66 -9.25 10.15 1.71
C GLU A 66 -9.73 8.73 2.03
N SER A 67 -10.06 7.96 0.99
CA SER A 67 -10.41 6.55 1.14
C SER A 67 -9.28 5.77 1.79
N ALA A 68 -9.62 4.70 2.51
CA ALA A 68 -8.67 3.97 3.33
C ALA A 68 -8.87 2.47 3.22
N LEU A 69 -7.77 1.71 3.28
CA LEU A 69 -7.77 0.26 3.39
C LEU A 69 -7.08 -0.14 4.70
N ALA A 70 -7.74 -0.97 5.49
CA ALA A 70 -7.24 -1.35 6.82
C ALA A 70 -7.41 -2.86 7.08
N PRO A 71 -6.38 -3.57 7.58
CA PRO A 71 -6.50 -4.95 8.02
C PRO A 71 -6.94 -5.05 9.49
N THR A 72 -7.71 -6.09 9.82
CA THR A 72 -8.07 -6.47 11.19
C THR A 72 -8.14 -8.01 11.31
N PRO A 73 -7.33 -8.64 12.18
CA PRO A 73 -6.22 -8.05 12.93
C PRO A 73 -5.04 -7.70 12.02
N ARG A 74 -4.12 -6.85 12.51
CA ARG A 74 -2.85 -6.56 11.81
C ARG A 74 -1.82 -7.69 11.93
N THR A 75 -2.03 -8.61 12.86
CA THR A 75 -1.19 -9.79 13.05
C THR A 75 -2.10 -11.00 13.22
N THR A 76 -1.81 -12.09 12.50
CA THR A 76 -2.48 -13.39 12.70
C THR A 76 -1.46 -14.52 12.57
N ALA A 77 -1.79 -15.69 13.08
CA ALA A 77 -0.99 -16.91 12.92
C ALA A 77 -1.60 -17.84 11.87
N PHE A 78 -0.81 -18.74 11.31
CA PHE A 78 -1.35 -19.84 10.49
C PHE A 78 -2.33 -20.69 11.31
N GLY A 79 -3.51 -20.95 10.75
CA GLY A 79 -4.62 -21.63 11.44
C GLY A 79 -5.35 -20.76 12.46
N GLY A 80 -4.98 -19.49 12.61
CA GLY A 80 -5.67 -18.51 13.44
C GLY A 80 -6.89 -17.88 12.76
N ASP A 81 -7.32 -16.74 13.31
CA ASP A 81 -8.44 -15.97 12.80
C ASP A 81 -8.14 -15.41 11.39
N ALA A 82 -9.21 -15.28 10.60
CA ALA A 82 -9.13 -14.62 9.31
C ALA A 82 -8.78 -13.14 9.48
N VAL A 83 -7.97 -12.60 8.56
CA VAL A 83 -7.73 -11.15 8.46
C VAL A 83 -8.80 -10.55 7.56
N THR A 84 -9.58 -9.63 8.10
CA THR A 84 -10.49 -8.79 7.33
C THR A 84 -9.76 -7.56 6.82
N PHE A 85 -9.99 -7.20 5.56
CA PHE A 85 -9.50 -5.99 4.95
C PHE A 85 -10.70 -5.14 4.60
N GLU A 86 -10.88 -4.01 5.28
CA GLU A 86 -11.96 -3.09 4.99
C GLU A 86 -11.43 -1.92 4.16
N PHE A 87 -12.00 -1.74 2.96
CA PHE A 87 -11.81 -0.54 2.15
C PHE A 87 -13.00 0.39 2.34
N ALA A 88 -12.76 1.58 2.86
CA ALA A 88 -13.76 2.62 3.03
C ALA A 88 -13.57 3.69 1.96
N ASN A 89 -14.57 3.89 1.09
CA ASN A 89 -14.56 5.00 0.17
C ASN A 89 -15.03 6.28 0.90
N ARG A 90 -14.08 7.15 1.27
CA ARG A 90 -14.39 8.40 2.00
C ARG A 90 -14.49 9.63 1.10
N ARG A 91 -14.19 9.47 -0.20
CA ARG A 91 -14.36 10.53 -1.20
C ARG A 91 -15.81 10.70 -1.58
N ASP A 92 -16.11 11.83 -2.20
CA ASP A 92 -17.42 12.19 -2.76
C ASP A 92 -17.67 11.63 -4.18
N GLU A 93 -16.73 10.82 -4.69
CA GLU A 93 -16.81 10.14 -5.98
C GLU A 93 -16.92 8.61 -5.82
N HIS A 94 -17.42 7.90 -6.83
CA HIS A 94 -17.40 6.44 -6.81
C HIS A 94 -15.96 5.94 -7.00
N TYR A 95 -15.62 4.85 -6.32
CA TYR A 95 -14.39 4.11 -6.57
C TYR A 95 -14.72 2.86 -7.36
N ASN A 96 -14.29 2.83 -8.62
CA ASN A 96 -14.49 1.73 -9.55
C ASN A 96 -13.39 0.68 -9.34
N ILE A 97 -13.79 -0.51 -8.91
CA ILE A 97 -12.92 -1.61 -8.52
C ILE A 97 -13.50 -2.93 -8.99
N ASP A 98 -12.64 -3.83 -9.44
CA ASP A 98 -12.99 -5.26 -9.53
C ASP A 98 -12.64 -5.90 -8.17
N PRO A 99 -13.62 -6.29 -7.35
CA PRO A 99 -13.36 -6.82 -6.00
C PRO A 99 -12.62 -8.16 -6.01
N HIS A 100 -12.53 -8.84 -7.16
CA HIS A 100 -11.73 -10.06 -7.33
C HIS A 100 -10.31 -9.76 -7.79
N ALA A 101 -10.04 -8.53 -8.21
CA ALA A 101 -8.76 -8.07 -8.68
C ALA A 101 -7.95 -7.47 -7.51
N TRP A 102 -7.44 -8.37 -6.65
CA TRP A 102 -6.50 -8.03 -5.58
C TRP A 102 -5.19 -8.79 -5.75
N THR A 103 -4.14 -8.36 -5.04
CA THR A 103 -2.85 -9.06 -5.00
C THR A 103 -2.24 -8.96 -3.60
N MET A 104 -1.22 -9.78 -3.35
CA MET A 104 -0.46 -9.73 -2.11
C MET A 104 1.04 -9.72 -2.40
N GLN A 105 1.77 -8.86 -1.71
CA GLN A 105 3.23 -8.84 -1.72
C GLN A 105 3.75 -9.27 -0.35
N LYS A 106 4.90 -9.97 -0.33
CA LYS A 106 5.67 -10.28 0.88
C LYS A 106 6.89 -9.39 0.94
N ARG A 107 7.24 -8.90 2.13
CA ARG A 107 8.53 -8.23 2.36
C ARG A 107 9.64 -9.26 2.59
N VAL A 108 10.66 -9.24 1.74
CA VAL A 108 11.83 -10.13 1.77
C VAL A 108 13.08 -9.26 1.60
N ASP A 109 14.01 -9.36 2.55
CA ASP A 109 15.26 -8.58 2.53
C ASP A 109 15.08 -7.07 2.34
N GLY A 110 14.01 -6.53 2.92
CA GLY A 110 13.67 -5.11 2.85
C GLY A 110 12.86 -4.71 1.59
N GLU A 111 12.74 -5.60 0.61
CA GLU A 111 12.01 -5.37 -0.64
C GLU A 111 10.65 -6.06 -0.66
N TRP A 112 9.70 -5.49 -1.39
CA TRP A 112 8.39 -6.11 -1.61
C TRP A 112 8.39 -6.97 -2.86
N ARG A 113 8.03 -8.25 -2.71
CA ARG A 113 7.99 -9.25 -3.79
C ARG A 113 6.58 -9.81 -3.92
N LEU A 114 6.14 -10.07 -5.15
CA LEU A 114 4.82 -10.67 -5.41
C LEU A 114 4.72 -12.04 -4.72
N ALA A 115 3.70 -12.21 -3.87
CA ALA A 115 3.44 -13.45 -3.13
C ALA A 115 2.16 -14.14 -3.60
N VAL A 116 1.09 -13.37 -3.87
CA VAL A 116 -0.15 -13.91 -4.44
C VAL A 116 -0.48 -13.10 -5.69
N PRO A 117 -0.37 -13.69 -6.90
CA PRO A 117 -0.70 -13.00 -8.13
C PRO A 117 -2.20 -12.69 -8.20
N THR A 118 -2.54 -11.60 -8.88
CA THR A 118 -3.93 -11.30 -9.23
C THR A 118 -4.49 -12.40 -10.11
N ARG A 119 -5.67 -12.92 -9.75
CA ARG A 119 -6.40 -13.81 -10.65
C ARG A 119 -7.12 -13.00 -11.70
N SER A 120 -7.30 -13.59 -12.88
CA SER A 120 -8.02 -12.95 -13.98
C SER A 120 -9.40 -12.45 -13.51
N SER A 121 -9.51 -11.14 -13.44
CA SER A 121 -10.74 -10.36 -13.39
C SER A 121 -11.84 -11.04 -14.22
N MET A 122 -12.97 -11.41 -13.60
CA MET A 122 -14.13 -11.94 -14.32
C MET A 122 -14.90 -10.85 -15.08
N GLY A 123 -14.40 -9.61 -15.10
CA GLY A 123 -15.00 -8.49 -15.82
C GLY A 123 -16.17 -7.83 -15.09
N GLU A 124 -16.47 -8.23 -13.86
CA GLU A 124 -17.48 -7.57 -13.03
C GLU A 124 -16.82 -6.38 -12.32
N SER A 125 -16.65 -5.29 -13.07
CA SER A 125 -16.33 -4.00 -12.45
C SER A 125 -17.48 -3.63 -11.53
N SER A 126 -17.17 -3.48 -10.26
CA SER A 126 -18.08 -2.93 -9.26
C SER A 126 -17.72 -1.46 -8.99
N SER A 127 -18.65 -0.75 -8.37
CA SER A 127 -18.43 0.63 -7.96
C SER A 127 -18.83 0.79 -6.52
N LEU A 128 -17.89 1.27 -5.72
CA LEU A 128 -18.12 1.59 -4.34
C LEU A 128 -18.54 3.05 -4.22
N ALA A 129 -19.77 3.30 -3.78
CA ALA A 129 -20.33 4.64 -3.65
C ALA A 129 -19.62 5.46 -2.55
N PRO A 130 -19.73 6.80 -2.59
CA PRO A 130 -19.27 7.67 -1.51
C PRO A 130 -19.79 7.22 -0.14
N GLY A 131 -18.90 7.17 0.85
CA GLY A 131 -19.22 6.80 2.23
C GLY A 131 -19.47 5.31 2.47
N THR A 132 -19.31 4.44 1.47
CA THR A 132 -19.55 2.99 1.61
C THR A 132 -18.25 2.20 1.79
N THR A 133 -18.38 0.99 2.33
CA THR A 133 -17.25 0.09 2.61
C THR A 133 -17.38 -1.21 1.83
N TYR A 134 -16.23 -1.82 1.51
CA TYR A 134 -16.14 -3.19 1.00
C TYR A 134 -15.17 -3.98 1.87
N THR A 135 -15.47 -5.24 2.16
CA THR A 135 -14.66 -6.07 3.05
C THR A 135 -14.25 -7.37 2.38
N TRP A 136 -12.96 -7.67 2.40
CA TRP A 136 -12.42 -9.00 2.11
C TRP A 136 -12.10 -9.72 3.42
N ALA A 137 -12.26 -11.03 3.49
CA ALA A 137 -11.81 -11.86 4.61
C ALA A 137 -10.90 -12.99 4.12
N LEU A 138 -9.64 -12.98 4.55
CA LEU A 138 -8.61 -13.92 4.12
C LEU A 138 -8.23 -14.85 5.28
N SER A 139 -8.27 -16.16 5.02
CA SER A 139 -7.88 -17.20 5.98
C SER A 139 -6.59 -17.90 5.53
N PHE A 140 -5.75 -18.25 6.49
CA PHE A 140 -4.43 -18.84 6.26
C PHE A 140 -4.37 -20.16 7.04
N PRO A 141 -4.55 -21.33 6.42
CA PRO A 141 -4.64 -22.60 7.14
C PRO A 141 -3.27 -23.04 7.67
N SER A 142 -3.27 -23.83 8.74
CA SER A 142 -2.06 -24.40 9.38
C SER A 142 -1.37 -25.50 8.58
N GLN A 143 -1.96 -25.96 7.47
CA GLN A 143 -1.40 -27.05 6.65
C GLN A 143 -0.02 -26.65 6.13
N GLY A 144 0.94 -27.57 6.33
CA GLY A 144 2.37 -27.32 6.27
C GLY A 144 2.79 -26.30 5.22
N SER A 145 3.51 -25.28 5.69
CA SER A 145 4.33 -24.34 4.93
C SER A 145 5.31 -25.10 4.02
N SER A 146 4.77 -25.69 2.97
CA SER A 146 5.51 -26.34 1.90
C SER A 146 5.57 -25.34 0.76
N GLU A 147 6.79 -24.95 0.38
CA GLU A 147 7.06 -24.15 -0.81
C GLU A 147 6.52 -24.82 -2.10
N ASP A 148 6.13 -26.09 -2.02
CA ASP A 148 5.63 -26.90 -3.13
C ASP A 148 4.10 -26.88 -3.27
N LEU A 149 3.35 -26.27 -2.34
CA LEU A 149 1.91 -26.09 -2.52
C LEU A 149 1.64 -24.97 -3.51
N PRO A 150 0.79 -25.17 -4.53
CA PRO A 150 0.42 -24.08 -5.42
C PRO A 150 -0.19 -22.94 -4.61
N LEU A 151 0.25 -21.71 -4.90
CA LEU A 151 -0.29 -20.48 -4.34
C LEU A 151 -1.71 -20.27 -4.90
N ASP A 152 -2.65 -21.04 -4.39
CA ASP A 152 -4.04 -21.00 -4.80
C ASP A 152 -4.87 -20.28 -3.74
N ALA A 153 -5.37 -19.10 -4.11
CA ALA A 153 -6.52 -18.51 -3.45
C ALA A 153 -7.77 -19.31 -3.86
N VAL A 154 -8.32 -20.09 -2.94
CA VAL A 154 -9.64 -20.70 -3.11
C VAL A 154 -10.64 -19.66 -2.63
N SER A 155 -11.29 -18.93 -3.54
CA SER A 155 -12.19 -17.81 -3.17
C SER A 155 -13.66 -18.08 -3.48
N GLY A 156 -14.52 -17.55 -2.60
CA GLY A 156 -15.81 -16.98 -2.96
C GLY A 156 -15.67 -15.46 -3.16
N ASP A 157 -16.78 -14.73 -3.32
CA ASP A 157 -16.74 -13.34 -3.80
C ASP A 157 -15.98 -12.35 -2.88
N SER A 158 -16.05 -12.55 -1.57
CA SER A 158 -15.39 -11.70 -0.55
C SER A 158 -14.57 -12.48 0.47
N THR A 159 -14.51 -13.80 0.36
CA THR A 159 -13.75 -14.67 1.28
C THR A 159 -12.77 -15.53 0.50
N ALA A 160 -11.55 -15.67 1.00
CA ALA A 160 -10.56 -16.54 0.39
C ALA A 160 -9.74 -17.30 1.43
N THR A 161 -9.33 -18.51 1.06
CA THR A 161 -8.30 -19.26 1.79
C THR A 161 -7.03 -19.24 0.95
N ILE A 162 -5.92 -18.78 1.55
CA ILE A 162 -4.63 -18.67 0.88
C ILE A 162 -3.67 -19.70 1.49
N ARG A 163 -3.06 -20.52 0.64
CA ARG A 163 -2.09 -21.57 1.00
C ARG A 163 -0.71 -21.27 0.45
N GLY A 164 0.32 -21.96 0.96
CA GLY A 164 1.69 -21.84 0.45
C GLY A 164 2.43 -20.56 0.90
N LEU A 165 1.83 -19.75 1.78
CA LEU A 165 2.52 -18.63 2.40
C LEU A 165 3.44 -19.11 3.53
N THR A 166 4.45 -18.30 3.83
CA THR A 166 5.40 -18.50 4.94
C THR A 166 5.28 -17.34 5.93
N PRO A 167 5.74 -17.47 7.18
CA PRO A 167 5.71 -16.36 8.14
C PRO A 167 6.41 -15.10 7.60
N GLY A 168 5.96 -13.94 8.04
CA GLY A 168 6.55 -12.64 7.71
C GLY A 168 5.52 -11.56 7.46
N MET A 169 5.98 -10.48 6.85
CA MET A 169 5.18 -9.30 6.60
C MET A 169 4.64 -9.27 5.18
N TYR A 170 3.35 -8.96 5.06
CA TYR A 170 2.62 -8.92 3.81
C TYR A 170 1.91 -7.58 3.63
N ALA A 171 1.63 -7.25 2.38
CA ALA A 171 0.78 -6.14 1.98
C ALA A 171 -0.32 -6.65 1.06
N PHE A 172 -1.57 -6.42 1.43
CA PHE A 172 -2.74 -6.67 0.59
C PHE A 172 -3.04 -5.43 -0.25
N HIS A 173 -3.23 -5.63 -1.55
CA HIS A 173 -3.40 -4.55 -2.51
C HIS A 173 -4.71 -4.66 -3.27
N VAL A 174 -5.38 -3.53 -3.38
CA VAL A 174 -6.50 -3.30 -4.30
C VAL A 174 -6.24 -2.04 -5.11
N TRP A 175 -6.84 -1.93 -6.28
CA TRP A 175 -6.67 -0.76 -7.14
C TRP A 175 -7.94 -0.52 -7.94
N GLY A 176 -8.04 0.70 -8.45
CA GLY A 176 -9.20 1.18 -9.15
C GLY A 176 -9.01 2.61 -9.62
N SER A 177 -10.10 3.21 -10.06
CA SER A 177 -10.15 4.62 -10.44
C SER A 177 -11.35 5.29 -9.78
N TYR A 178 -11.25 6.61 -9.59
CA TYR A 178 -12.40 7.41 -9.19
C TYR A 178 -13.13 7.94 -10.42
N GLY A 179 -14.46 8.04 -10.33
CA GLY A 179 -15.27 8.62 -11.38
C GLY A 179 -16.75 8.22 -11.28
N ASP A 180 -17.41 8.13 -12.43
CA ASP A 180 -18.80 7.69 -12.51
C ASP A 180 -18.95 6.20 -12.14
N ALA A 181 -20.11 5.84 -11.60
CA ALA A 181 -20.42 4.44 -11.29
C ALA A 181 -20.45 3.57 -12.57
N GLY A 182 -19.83 2.40 -12.50
CA GLY A 182 -19.57 1.50 -13.62
C GLY A 182 -18.49 1.99 -14.58
N GLY A 183 -17.87 3.12 -14.28
CA GLY A 183 -16.79 3.70 -15.07
C GLY A 183 -15.63 2.73 -15.16
N HIS A 184 -15.15 2.51 -16.37
CA HIS A 184 -13.85 1.89 -16.59
C HIS A 184 -12.81 3.00 -16.61
N PRO A 185 -11.60 2.79 -16.10
CA PRO A 185 -10.56 3.81 -16.20
C PRO A 185 -10.34 4.14 -17.67
N ALA A 186 -10.55 5.40 -18.05
CA ALA A 186 -10.38 5.85 -19.42
C ALA A 186 -8.96 6.39 -19.60
N GLY A 187 -8.15 5.77 -20.47
CA GLY A 187 -6.84 6.28 -20.88
C GLY A 187 -5.97 6.80 -19.72
N ASN A 188 -5.57 8.07 -19.78
CA ASN A 188 -4.67 8.75 -18.83
C ASN A 188 -5.26 9.00 -17.43
N GLU A 189 -6.42 8.44 -17.08
CA GLU A 189 -6.97 8.56 -15.73
C GLU A 189 -6.03 7.92 -14.70
N PRO A 190 -5.75 8.60 -13.58
CA PRO A 190 -4.85 8.09 -12.57
C PRO A 190 -5.47 6.87 -11.89
N ILE A 191 -4.72 5.77 -11.88
CA ILE A 191 -5.07 4.60 -11.07
C ILE A 191 -4.62 4.89 -9.63
N VAL A 192 -5.53 4.67 -8.70
CA VAL A 192 -5.21 4.73 -7.28
C VAL A 192 -5.20 3.30 -6.74
N ALA A 193 -4.10 2.93 -6.11
CA ALA A 193 -3.95 1.67 -5.41
C ALA A 193 -3.93 1.91 -3.91
N TYR A 194 -4.50 0.99 -3.15
CA TYR A 194 -4.48 0.97 -1.70
C TYR A 194 -3.76 -0.27 -1.21
N ALA A 195 -2.85 -0.08 -0.26
CA ALA A 195 -2.05 -1.15 0.34
C ALA A 195 -2.26 -1.18 1.85
N ALA A 196 -2.56 -2.36 2.39
CA ALA A 196 -2.73 -2.61 3.81
C ALA A 196 -1.73 -3.67 4.30
N GLN A 197 -0.88 -3.30 5.25
CA GLN A 197 0.15 -4.18 5.80
C GLN A 197 -0.36 -5.02 6.97
N PHE A 198 0.03 -6.29 6.98
CA PHE A 198 -0.24 -7.22 8.08
C PHE A 198 0.91 -8.23 8.24
N SER A 199 0.99 -8.85 9.41
CA SER A 199 1.97 -9.87 9.75
C SER A 199 1.30 -11.25 9.85
N LEU A 200 1.98 -12.25 9.32
CA LEU A 200 1.62 -13.66 9.43
C LEU A 200 2.69 -14.38 10.24
N GLU A 201 2.28 -15.03 11.31
CA GLU A 201 3.17 -15.72 12.26
C GLU A 201 2.98 -17.24 12.19
N ASP A 202 3.95 -17.98 12.70
CA ASP A 202 3.79 -19.41 12.94
C ASP A 202 2.67 -19.67 13.96
N ALA A 203 2.04 -20.85 13.86
CA ALA A 203 0.95 -21.30 14.72
C ALA A 203 1.38 -21.53 16.18
#